data_AF-A0A351IXM6-F1
#
_entry.id   AF-A0A351IXM6-F1
#
_cell.length_a   1.000
_cell.length_b   1.000
_cell.length_c   1.000
_cell.angle_alpha   90.00
_cell.angle_beta   90.00
_cell.angle_gamma   90.00
#
_symmetry.space_group_name_H-M   'P 1'
#
loop_
_entity.id
_entity.type
_entity.pdbx_description
1 polymer ?
#
loop_
_entity_poly.entity_id
_entity_poly.type
_entity_poly.pdbx_seq_one_letter_code
_entity_poly.pdbx_strand_id
1 'polypeptide(L)' 'MNTEDLIPILGRHTFKRDPIGNLPEVGVVNGLAWTEQGGEMLKVEVLVLPGSGKIELTGLL' A
#
# COMPACT_ATOMS: atom_id res chain seq x y z
N MET A 1 -11.53 -4.86 -28.22
CA MET A 1 -11.74 -5.65 -27.00
C MET A 1 -11.33 -4.76 -25.84
N ASN A 2 -12.33 -4.27 -25.12
CA ASN A 2 -12.18 -3.29 -24.04
C ASN A 2 -12.10 -4.01 -22.69
N THR A 3 -11.63 -3.31 -21.65
CA THR A 3 -11.51 -3.88 -20.29
C THR A 3 -12.84 -4.43 -19.75
N GLU A 4 -13.97 -3.85 -20.17
CA GLU A 4 -15.31 -4.29 -19.80
C GLU A 4 -15.66 -5.67 -20.35
N ASP A 5 -15.12 -6.04 -21.51
CA ASP A 5 -15.35 -7.34 -22.16
C ASP A 5 -14.66 -8.50 -21.41
N LEU A 6 -13.69 -8.18 -20.54
CA LEU A 6 -12.88 -9.18 -19.80
C LEU A 6 -13.53 -9.66 -18.50
N ILE A 7 -14.36 -8.83 -17.87
CA ILE A 7 -15.01 -9.15 -16.59
C ILE A 7 -15.92 -10.39 -16.67
N PRO A 8 -16.77 -10.59 -17.71
CA PRO A 8 -17.59 -11.80 -17.80
C PRO A 8 -16.78 -13.08 -18.08
N ILE A 9 -15.55 -12.97 -18.61
CA ILE A 9 -14.69 -14.11 -18.98
C ILE A 9 -13.77 -14.51 -17.82
N LEU A 10 -13.16 -13.52 -17.16
CA LEU A 10 -12.14 -13.72 -16.13
C LEU A 10 -12.64 -13.46 -14.70
N GLY A 11 -13.85 -12.89 -14.57
CA GLY A 11 -14.40 -12.45 -13.30
C GLY A 11 -13.89 -11.08 -12.86
N ARG A 12 -14.15 -10.74 -11.58
CA ARG A 12 -13.75 -9.45 -10.99
C ARG A 12 -12.23 -9.36 -10.87
N HIS A 13 -11.70 -8.15 -11.01
CA HIS A 13 -10.29 -7.87 -10.84
C HIS A 13 -9.75 -8.35 -9.47
N THR A 14 -8.79 -9.27 -9.49
CA THR A 14 -8.26 -9.93 -8.28
C THR A 14 -7.28 -9.04 -7.53
N PHE A 15 -6.52 -8.19 -8.23
CA PHE A 15 -5.44 -7.40 -7.64
C PHE A 15 -5.70 -5.92 -7.83
N LYS A 16 -6.01 -5.18 -6.78
CA LYS A 16 -6.08 -3.72 -6.88
C LYS A 16 -4.69 -3.14 -6.70
N ARG A 17 -4.23 -2.31 -7.64
CA ARG A 17 -3.09 -1.45 -7.39
C ARG A 17 -3.57 -0.25 -6.60
N ASP A 18 -2.90 0.01 -5.48
CA ASP A 18 -3.16 1.21 -4.72
C ASP A 18 -2.67 2.43 -5.50
N PRO A 19 -3.48 3.50 -5.59
CA PRO A 19 -3.04 4.73 -6.20
C PRO A 19 -1.94 5.36 -5.35
N ILE A 20 -0.84 5.75 -5.99
CA ILE A 20 0.21 6.53 -5.34
C ILE A 20 -0.34 7.95 -5.14
N GLY A 21 -0.31 8.44 -3.91
CA GLY A 21 -0.65 9.84 -3.62
C GLY A 21 0.27 10.77 -4.41
N ASN A 22 -0.31 11.75 -5.12
CA ASN A 22 0.46 12.69 -5.95
C ASN A 22 1.06 13.85 -5.15
N LEU A 23 0.78 13.93 -3.85
CA LEU A 23 1.21 15.00 -2.97
C LEU A 23 1.94 14.42 -1.75
N PRO A 24 2.96 15.12 -1.22
CA PRO A 24 3.60 14.72 0.03
C PRO A 24 2.61 14.73 1.21
N GLU A 25 2.68 13.69 2.05
CA GLU A 25 1.87 13.54 3.26
C GLU A 25 2.81 13.46 4.49
N VAL A 26 2.49 14.21 5.56
CA VAL A 26 3.31 14.20 6.78
C VAL A 26 3.15 12.86 7.49
N GLY A 27 4.28 12.25 7.86
CA GLY A 27 4.28 10.96 8.56
C GLY A 27 4.08 9.76 7.64
N VAL A 28 4.10 9.94 6.31
CA VAL A 28 3.93 8.86 5.33
C VAL A 28 5.14 8.80 4.42
N VAL A 29 5.62 7.59 4.13
CA VAL A 29 6.67 7.34 3.13
C VAL A 29 6.34 6.11 2.28
N ASN A 30 6.76 6.14 1.02
CA ASN A 30 6.66 5.00 0.11
C ASN A 30 7.97 4.20 0.16
N GLY A 31 7.88 2.97 0.64
CA GLY A 31 8.95 1.97 0.63
C GLY A 31 8.80 0.95 -0.50
N LEU A 32 9.88 0.21 -0.76
CA LEU A 32 9.89 -0.92 -1.67
C LEU A 32 10.27 -2.17 -0.88
N ALA A 33 9.46 -3.21 -1.01
CA ALA A 33 9.74 -4.53 -0.48
C ALA A 33 10.01 -5.52 -1.61
N TRP A 34 10.77 -6.56 -1.31
CA TRP A 34 11.04 -7.66 -2.22
C TRP A 34 10.38 -8.94 -1.70
N THR A 35 9.65 -9.61 -2.58
CA THR A 35 9.08 -10.93 -2.37
C THR A 35 9.62 -11.88 -3.44
N GLU A 36 9.42 -13.18 -3.26
CA GLU A 36 9.77 -14.18 -4.29
C GLU A 36 9.04 -13.95 -5.62
N GLN A 37 7.84 -13.37 -5.59
CA GLN A 37 7.04 -13.08 -6.78
C GLN A 37 7.39 -11.71 -7.40
N GLY A 38 8.28 -10.92 -6.78
CA GLY A 38 8.77 -9.65 -7.28
C GLY A 38 8.72 -8.52 -6.24
N GLY A 39 8.86 -7.29 -6.71
CA GLY A 39 8.81 -6.09 -5.87
C GLY A 39 7.40 -5.62 -5.57
N GLU A 40 7.17 -5.18 -4.33
CA GLU A 40 5.93 -4.58 -3.86
C GLU A 40 6.17 -3.18 -3.30
N MET A 41 5.23 -2.26 -3.53
CA MET A 41 5.26 -0.94 -2.90
C MET A 41 4.54 -1.00 -1.56
N LEU A 42 5.19 -0.53 -0.51
CA LEU A 42 4.61 -0.46 0.83
C LEU A 42 4.50 0.99 1.27
N LYS A 43 3.35 1.36 1.81
CA LYS A 43 3.17 2.65 2.49
C LYS A 43 3.48 2.46 3.98
N VAL A 44 4.47 3.19 4.48
CA VAL A 44 4.80 3.21 5.92
C VAL A 44 4.28 4.50 6.51
N GLU A 45 3.55 4.38 7.61
CA GLU A 45 2.85 5.48 8.26
C GLU A 45 3.31 5.61 9.72
N VAL A 46 3.43 6.84 10.19
CA VAL A 46 3.83 7.20 11.55
C VAL A 46 2.93 8.31 12.06
N LEU A 47 2.52 8.18 13.33
CA LEU A 47 1.81 9.21 14.07
C LEU A 47 2.60 9.57 15.34
N VAL A 48 2.79 10.87 15.56
CA VAL A 48 3.42 11.40 16.77
C VAL A 48 2.36 12.03 17.67
N LEU A 49 2.23 11.50 18.89
CA LEU A 49 1.29 11.99 19.91
C LEU A 49 2.07 12.48 21.14
N PRO A 50 1.60 13.52 21.86
CA PRO A 50 2.15 13.87 23.16
C PRO A 50 2.08 12.66 24.11
N GLY A 51 3.20 12.29 24.73
CA GLY A 51 3.26 11.11 25.58
C GLY A 51 4.59 10.93 26.29
N SER A 52 4.75 9.79 26.94
CA SER A 52 5.93 9.46 27.77
C SER A 52 7.07 8.79 26.99
N GLY A 53 7.08 8.87 25.65
CA GLY A 53 8.11 8.28 24.80
C GLY A 53 7.95 6.79 24.47
N LYS A 54 6.74 6.23 24.62
CA LYS A 54 6.44 4.85 24.20
C LYS A 54 6.45 4.74 22.67
N ILE A 55 7.00 3.63 22.15
CA ILE A 55 6.93 3.27 20.73
C ILE A 55 6.02 2.06 20.57
N GLU A 56 5.11 2.13 19.61
CA GLU A 56 4.22 1.02 19.22
C GLU A 56 4.41 0.75 17.74
N LEU A 57 4.71 -0.52 17.41
CA LEU A 57 4.84 -0.99 16.02
C LEU A 57 3.59 -1.79 15.67
N THR A 58 3.01 -1.49 14.52
CA THR A 58 1.79 -2.12 14.01
C THR A 58 1.97 -2.52 12.56
N GLY A 59 1.10 -3.41 12.05
CA GLY A 59 1.32 -4.09 10.77
C GLY A 59 2.20 -5.32 10.97
N LEU A 60 1.90 -6.40 10.26
CA LEU A 60 2.75 -7.59 10.26
C LEU A 60 4.14 -7.18 9.77
N LEU A 61 5.15 -7.42 10.60
CA LEU A 61 6.56 -7.13 10.32
C LEU A 61 7.14 -8.13 9.31
#